data_AF-A0A3D4QV05-F1
#
_entry.id   AF-A0A3D4QV05-F1
#
_cell.length_a   1.000
_cell.length_b   1.000
_cell.length_c   1.000
_cell.angle_alpha   90.00
_cell.angle_beta   90.00
_cell.angle_gamma   90.00
#
_symmetry.space_group_name_H-M   'P 1'
#
loop_
_entity.id
_entity.type
_entity.pdbx_description
1 polymer ?
#
loop_
_entity_poly.entity_id
_entity_poly.type
_entity_poly.pdbx_seq_one_letter_code
_entity_poly.pdbx_strand_id
1 'polypeptide(L)' 'MAQGKNITGLTDLLLKCMSEPDPMLSMLEWLCAQLMEAEVSGIVGAEKNTHNPSRSDYRCGYRPRRLDTRMGTM' A
#
# COMPACT_ATOMS: atom_id res chain seq x y z
N MET A 1 16.45 -7.97 -11.66
CA MET A 1 16.33 -7.64 -10.23
C MET A 1 15.42 -6.44 -10.12
N ALA A 2 14.19 -6.61 -9.63
CA ALA A 2 13.28 -5.49 -9.43
C ALA A 2 13.81 -4.68 -8.25
N GLN A 3 14.39 -3.51 -8.53
CA GLN A 3 14.79 -2.59 -7.48
C GLN A 3 13.55 -2.19 -6.69
N GLY A 4 13.53 -2.51 -5.40
CA GLY A 4 12.53 -2.03 -4.47
C GLY A 4 12.65 -0.51 -4.35
N LYS A 5 11.95 0.23 -5.22
CA LYS A 5 11.68 1.65 -5.00
C LYS A 5 10.61 1.77 -3.93
N ASN A 6 10.96 1.42 -2.71
CA ASN A 6 10.11 1.67 -1.57
C ASN A 6 10.73 2.82 -0.78
N ILE A 7 9.87 3.78 -0.45
CA ILE A 7 10.15 4.97 0.33
C ILE A 7 10.71 6.12 -0.53
N THR A 8 9.82 6.79 -1.29
CA THR A 8 9.87 8.26 -1.28
C THR A 8 10.00 8.67 0.17
N GLY A 9 10.98 9.50 0.53
CA GLY A 9 11.21 9.87 1.93
C GLY A 9 9.91 10.31 2.57
N LEU A 10 9.73 10.09 3.88
CA LEU A 10 8.51 10.52 4.58
C LEU A 10 8.18 11.98 4.25
N THR A 11 9.21 12.82 4.11
CA THR A 11 9.14 14.21 3.64
C THR A 11 8.49 14.35 2.27
N ASP A 12 8.91 13.56 1.28
CA ASP A 12 8.41 13.62 -0.09
C ASP A 12 6.94 13.20 -0.17
N LEU A 13 6.58 12.21 0.64
CA LEU A 13 5.20 11.75 0.79
C LEU A 13 4.33 12.83 1.43
N LEU A 14 4.81 13.46 2.51
CA LEU A 14 4.10 14.57 3.15
C LEU A 14 3.91 15.74 2.18
N LEU A 15 4.96 16.11 1.43
CA LEU A 15 4.85 17.15 0.41
C LEU A 15 3.79 16.80 -0.64
N LYS A 16 3.76 15.55 -1.10
CA LYS A 16 2.76 15.09 -2.06
C LYS A 16 1.36 15.20 -1.47
N CYS A 17 1.12 14.68 -0.27
CA CYS A 17 -0.20 14.74 0.35
C CYS A 17 -0.65 16.19 0.59
N MET A 18 0.26 17.08 1.00
CA MET A 18 -0.06 18.51 1.18
C MET A 18 -0.48 19.23 -0.10
N SER A 19 -0.17 18.69 -1.27
CA SER A 19 -0.59 19.26 -2.57
C SER A 19 -1.98 18.80 -3.03
N GLU A 20 -2.57 17.82 -2.35
CA GLU A 20 -3.91 17.28 -2.65
C GLU A 20 -4.99 18.14 -1.99
N PRO A 21 -6.24 18.15 -2.53
CA PRO A 21 -7.33 18.94 -1.96
C PRO A 21 -7.67 18.54 -0.52
N ASP A 22 -7.63 17.23 -0.22
CA ASP A 22 -7.84 16.68 1.11
C ASP A 22 -6.59 15.89 1.55
N PRO A 23 -5.59 16.56 2.15
CA PRO A 23 -4.30 15.96 2.48
C PRO A 23 -4.41 14.78 3.44
N MET A 24 -5.34 14.86 4.41
CA MET A 24 -5.56 13.78 5.38
C MET A 24 -6.19 12.54 4.76
N LEU A 25 -7.13 12.70 3.82
CA LEU A 25 -7.73 11.58 3.10
C LEU A 25 -6.69 10.89 2.21
N SER A 26 -5.89 11.68 1.48
CA SER A 26 -4.78 11.16 0.66
C SER A 26 -3.75 10.37 1.49
N MET A 27 -3.38 10.87 2.67
CA MET A 27 -2.49 10.15 3.58
C MET A 27 -3.10 8.84 4.06
N LEU A 28 -4.38 8.84 4.40
CA LEU A 28 -5.11 7.65 4.85
C LEU A 28 -5.17 6.59 3.75
N GLU A 29 -5.53 6.97 2.53
CA GLU A 29 -5.56 6.07 1.37
C GLU A 29 -4.21 5.39 1.13
N TRP A 30 -3.13 6.18 1.15
CA TRP A 30 -1.79 5.65 0.98
C TRP A 30 -1.41 4.69 2.11
N LEU A 31 -1.66 5.07 3.37
CA LEU A 31 -1.34 4.25 4.53
C LEU A 31 -2.13 2.93 4.51
N CYS A 32 -3.41 2.97 4.17
CA CYS A 32 -4.23 1.77 3.99
C CYS A 32 -3.66 0.85 2.91
N ALA A 33 -3.25 1.37 1.76
CA ALA A 33 -2.64 0.57 0.70
C ALA A 33 -1.35 -0.13 1.16
N GLN A 34 -0.50 0.56 1.93
CA GLN A 34 0.73 -0.02 2.45
C GLN A 34 0.48 -1.10 3.51
N LEU A 35 -0.48 -0.88 4.41
CA LEU A 35 -0.85 -1.87 5.41
C LEU A 35 -1.42 -3.14 4.76
N MET A 36 -2.29 -3.00 3.75
CA MET A 36 -2.81 -4.15 3.00
C MET A 36 -1.70 -4.91 2.27
N GLU A 37 -0.76 -4.21 1.64
CA GLU A 37 0.36 -4.86 0.93
C GLU A 37 1.30 -5.60 1.90
N ALA A 38 1.54 -5.03 3.09
CA ALA A 38 2.32 -5.66 4.16
C ALA A 38 1.61 -6.91 4.71
N GLU A 39 0.31 -6.82 4.98
CA GLU A 39 -0.51 -7.95 5.46
C GLU A 39 -0.48 -9.11 4.46
N VAL A 40 -0.74 -8.85 3.17
CA VAL A 40 -0.71 -9.89 2.13
C VAL A 40 0.68 -10.51 1.99
N SER A 41 1.74 -9.71 2.09
CA SER A 41 3.11 -10.24 2.02
C SER A 41 3.45 -11.12 3.23
N GLY A 42 2.90 -10.81 4.40
CA GLY A 42 2.97 -11.67 5.59
C GLY A 42 2.22 -12.98 5.42
N ILE A 43 1.00 -12.94 4.87
CA ILE A 43 0.17 -14.14 4.62
C ILE A 43 0.83 -15.06 3.59
N VAL A 44 1.29 -14.51 2.47
CA VAL A 44 1.92 -15.26 1.36
C VAL A 44 3.33 -15.72 1.74
N GLY A 45 3.98 -15.04 2.68
CA GLY A 45 5.38 -15.25 3.05
C GLY A 45 6.38 -14.79 1.98
N ALA A 46 5.94 -13.95 1.04
CA ALA A 46 6.78 -13.42 -0.02
C ALA A 46 6.27 -12.06 -0.52
N GLU A 47 7.22 -11.19 -0.87
CA GLU A 47 6.91 -9.94 -1.57
C GLU A 47 6.41 -10.19 -3.00
N LYS A 48 5.78 -9.16 -3.57
CA LYS A 48 5.28 -9.18 -4.94
C LYS A 48 6.42 -9.43 -5.93
N ASN A 49 6.24 -10.44 -6.79
CA ASN A 49 7.20 -10.86 -7.83
C ASN A 49 8.55 -11.41 -7.32
N THR A 50 8.73 -11.54 -6.00
CA THR A 50 9.94 -12.16 -5.45
C THR A 50 9.79 -13.67 -5.52
N HIS A 51 10.81 -14.39 -6.00
CA HIS A 51 10.83 -15.84 -5.96
C HIS A 51 11.11 -16.31 -4.53
N ASN A 52 10.23 -17.15 -3.98
CA ASN A 52 10.41 -17.73 -2.65
C ASN A 52 9.88 -19.17 -2.67
N PRO A 53 10.73 -20.19 -2.45
CA PRO A 53 10.33 -21.59 -2.44
C PRO A 53 9.47 -21.97 -1.23
N SER A 54 9.48 -21.20 -0.14
CA SER A 54 8.67 -21.46 1.07
C SER A 54 7.36 -20.65 1.12
N ARG A 55 6.92 -20.07 -0.01
CA ARG A 55 5.64 -19.36 -0.06
C ARG A 55 4.47 -20.29 0.22
N SER A 56 3.43 -19.75 0.85
CA SER A 56 2.20 -20.48 1.14
C SER A 56 1.15 -20.38 0.01
N ASP A 57 1.10 -19.26 -0.70
CA ASP A 57 0.05 -18.97 -1.70
C ASP A 57 0.50 -17.97 -2.78
N TYR A 58 -0.42 -17.54 -3.66
CA TYR A 58 -0.21 -16.58 -4.75
C TYR A 58 -1.19 -15.40 -4.70
N ARG A 59 -0.71 -14.23 -5.16
CA ARG A 59 -1.52 -13.00 -5.26
C ARG A 59 -2.47 -13.08 -6.46
N CYS A 60 -3.77 -12.86 -6.26
CA CYS A 60 -4.82 -12.90 -7.31
C CYS A 60 -5.35 -11.50 -7.69
N GLY A 61 -4.43 -10.56 -7.92
CA GLY A 61 -4.77 -9.16 -8.25
C GLY A 61 -5.48 -8.43 -7.10
N TYR A 62 -6.15 -7.33 -7.44
CA TYR A 62 -6.88 -6.47 -6.49
C TYR A 62 -8.39 -6.51 -6.77
N ARG A 63 -9.19 -6.07 -5.81
CA ARG A 63 -10.64 -5.89 -5.94
C ARG A 63 -11.04 -4.52 -5.40
N PRO A 64 -11.88 -3.76 -6.10
CA PRO A 64 -12.35 -2.47 -5.60
C PRO A 64 -13.23 -2.68 -4.35
N ARG A 65 -13.01 -1.86 -3.33
CA ARG A 65 -13.82 -1.85 -2.10
C ARG A 65 -13.95 -0.40 -1.64
N ARG A 66 -15.18 0.02 -1.41
CA ARG A 66 -15.49 1.31 -0.81
C ARG A 66 -15.34 1.22 0.72
N LEU A 67 -14.64 2.17 1.33
CA LEU A 67 -14.46 2.29 2.76
C LEU A 67 -14.96 3.67 3.20
N ASP A 68 -16.03 3.68 3.98
CA ASP A 68 -16.55 4.91 4.57
C ASP A 68 -15.85 5.15 5.92
N THR A 69 -15.02 6.19 5.98
CA THR A 69 -14.23 6.55 7.16
C THR A 69 -14.67 7.92 7.70
N ARG A 70 -14.18 8.29 8.89
CA ARG A 70 -14.43 9.64 9.45
C ARG A 70 -13.76 10.75 8.64
N MET A 71 -12.73 10.44 7.87
CA MET A 71 -12.00 11.39 7.03
C MET A 71 -12.61 11.54 5.63
N GLY A 72 -13.61 10.73 5.29
CA GLY A 72 -14.21 10.68 3.97
C GLY A 72 -14.42 9.25 3.49
N THR A 73 -15.02 9.14 2.30
CA THR A 73 -15.16 7.88 1.58
C THR A 73 -13.93 7.69 0.68
N MET A 74 -13.28 6.53 0.80
CA MET A 74 -12.24 6.03 -0.10
C MET A 74 -12.67 4.75 -0.82
#